data_AF-A0A530M0Z7-F1
#
_entry.id   AF-A0A530M0Z7-F1
#
_cell.length_a   1.000
_cell.length_b   1.000
_cell.length_c   1.000
_cell.angle_alpha   90.00
_cell.angle_beta   90.00
_cell.angle_gamma   90.00
#
_symmetry.space_group_name_H-M   'P 1'
#
loop_
_entity.id
_entity.type
_entity.pdbx_description
1 polymer ?
#
loop_
_entity_poly.entity_id
_entity_poly.type
_entity_poly.pdbx_seq_one_letter_code
_entity_poly.pdbx_strand_id
1 'polypeptide(L)' 'KGTVVHAEHLGADTNLYLDCEKAGLITVRIFGVYNAEPGATLYATPDPAKTYRFGADGKVLK' A
#
# COMPACT_ATOMS: atom_id res chain seq x y z
N LYS A 1 3.78 -3.34 -8.48
CA LYS A 1 5.17 -2.88 -8.24
C LYS A 1 5.06 -1.48 -7.67
N GLY A 2 5.81 -1.15 -6.64
CA GLY A 2 5.93 0.22 -6.16
C GLY A 2 7.29 0.49 -5.53
N THR A 3 7.68 1.75 -5.52
CA THR A 3 8.93 2.22 -4.91
C THR A 3 8.62 2.77 -3.52
N VAL A 4 9.38 2.36 -2.50
CA VAL A 4 9.24 2.89 -1.14
C VAL A 4 9.63 4.36 -1.14
N VAL A 5 8.71 5.24 -0.74
CA VAL A 5 8.93 6.67 -0.56
C VAL A 5 9.25 6.99 0.89
N HIS A 6 8.56 6.32 1.82
CA HIS A 6 8.72 6.53 3.25
C HIS A 6 8.37 5.26 4.03
N ALA A 7 9.06 5.06 5.16
CA ALA A 7 8.80 3.98 6.10
C ALA A 7 8.67 4.56 7.51
N GLU A 8 7.59 4.23 8.20
CA GLU A 8 7.36 4.59 9.60
C GLU A 8 7.49 3.35 10.47
N HIS A 9 8.41 3.37 11.43
CA HIS A 9 8.61 2.27 12.37
C HIS A 9 7.91 2.57 13.71
N LEU A 10 6.77 1.93 13.94
CA LEU A 10 5.87 2.22 15.07
C LEU A 10 5.94 1.15 16.18
N GLY A 11 6.99 0.34 16.17
CA GLY A 11 7.18 -0.79 17.09
C GLY A 11 6.32 -2.00 16.71
N ALA A 12 5.02 -1.94 16.99
CA ALA A 12 4.08 -3.04 16.68
C ALA A 12 3.73 -3.14 15.20
N ASP A 13 3.98 -2.08 14.43
CA ASP A 13 3.66 -1.98 13.02
C ASP A 13 4.76 -1.22 12.26
N THR A 14 4.80 -1.45 10.96
CA THR A 14 5.53 -0.62 10.01
C THR A 14 4.56 -0.14 8.92
N ASN A 15 4.45 1.19 8.75
CA ASN A 15 3.71 1.76 7.62
C ASN A 15 4.68 2.06 6.49
N LEU A 16 4.35 1.63 5.28
CA LEU A 16 5.09 1.95 4.06
C LEU A 16 4.24 2.79 3.12
N TYR A 17 4.86 3.81 2.54
CA TYR A 17 4.30 4.60 1.46
C TYR A 17 4.94 4.16 0.16
N LEU A 18 4.16 3.51 -0.72
CA LEU A 18 4.64 2.96 -1.99
C LEU A 18 4.13 3.80 -3.16
N ASP A 19 5.04 4.40 -3.93
CA ASP A 19 4.70 4.98 -5.23
C ASP A 19 4.50 3.85 -6.25
N CYS A 20 3.25 3.62 -6.67
CA CYS A 20 2.85 2.54 -7.57
C CYS A 20 2.48 3.04 -8.98
N GLU A 21 3.15 4.11 -9.45
CA GLU A 21 3.00 4.68 -10.79
C GLU A 21 1.53 5.03 -11.09
N LYS A 22 0.90 4.36 -12.06
CA LYS A 22 -0.50 4.61 -12.45
C LYS A 22 -1.52 4.40 -11.32
N ALA A 23 -1.20 3.54 -10.35
CA ALA A 23 -2.06 3.33 -9.19
C ALA A 23 -1.91 4.41 -8.12
N GLY A 24 -0.91 5.29 -8.24
CA GLY A 24 -0.63 6.36 -7.29
C GLY A 24 0.06 5.88 -6.01
N LEU A 25 0.03 6.73 -4.99
CA LEU A 25 0.61 6.45 -3.68
C LEU A 25 -0.28 5.48 -2.90
N ILE A 26 0.25 4.33 -2.50
CA ILE A 26 -0.43 3.33 -1.68
C ILE A 26 0.21 3.31 -0.30
N THR A 27 -0.62 3.45 0.73
CA THR A 27 -0.22 3.22 2.13
C THR A 27 -0.43 1.75 2.49
N VAL A 28 0.63 1.08 2.92
CA VAL A 28 0.62 -0.33 3.34
C VAL A 28 0.98 -0.40 4.82
N ARG A 29 0.22 -1.18 5.59
CA ARG A 29 0.54 -1.48 6.99
C ARG A 29 0.98 -2.93 7.11
N ILE A 30 2.14 -3.14 7.72
CA ILE A 30 2.71 -4.46 8.01
C ILE A 30 2.79 -4.61 9.52
N PHE A 31 2.33 -5.75 10.04
CA PHE A 31 2.48 -6.07 11.46
C PHE A 31 3.95 -6.37 11.78
N GLY A 32 4.42 -5.80 12.88
CA GLY A 32 5.79 -5.92 13.37
C GLY A 32 6.78 -4.98 12.68
N VAL A 33 8.06 -5.29 12.84
CA VAL A 33 9.16 -4.54 12.27
C VAL A 33 9.48 -5.08 10.88
N TYR A 34 9.33 -4.23 9.87
CA TYR A 34 9.73 -4.52 8.50
C TYR A 34 10.74 -3.48 8.04
N ASN A 35 11.94 -3.92 7.67
CA ASN A 35 13.01 -3.02 7.23
C ASN A 35 12.89 -2.81 5.72
N ALA A 36 12.48 -1.61 5.33
CA ALA A 36 12.39 -1.18 3.94
C ALA A 36 13.03 0.20 3.80
N GLU A 37 14.00 0.30 2.90
CA GLU A 37 14.68 1.56 2.64
C GLU A 37 13.93 2.37 1.56
N PRO A 38 13.89 3.71 1.67
CA PRO A 38 13.46 4.55 0.56
C PRO A 38 14.21 4.20 -0.74
N GLY A 39 13.48 4.14 -1.85
CA GLY A 39 14.00 3.70 -3.15
C GLY A 39 13.94 2.18 -3.40
N ALA A 40 13.68 1.36 -2.37
CA ALA A 40 13.49 -0.07 -2.57
C ALA A 40 12.23 -0.35 -3.42
N THR A 41 12.31 -1.35 -4.30
CA THR A 41 11.15 -1.84 -5.07
C THR A 41 10.46 -2.97 -4.32
N LEU A 42 9.16 -2.80 -4.06
CA LEU A 42 8.30 -3.81 -3.45
C LEU A 42 7.09 -4.14 -4.31
N TYR A 43 6.43 -5.25 -3.99
CA TYR A 43 5.19 -5.69 -4.62
C TYR A 43 4.14 -5.90 -3.54
N ALA A 44 2.99 -5.26 -3.70
CA ALA A 44 1.82 -5.44 -2.85
C ALA A 44 0.72 -6.11 -3.68
N THR A 45 0.14 -7.19 -3.14
CA THR A 45 -0.97 -7.93 -3.75
C THR A 45 -2.24 -7.61 -2.95
N PRO A 46 -3.23 -6.92 -3.53
CA PRO A 46 -4.50 -6.70 -2.87
C PRO A 46 -5.20 -8.01 -2.54
N ASP A 47 -5.80 -8.10 -1.35
CA ASP A 47 -6.66 -9.22 -0.98
C ASP A 47 -7.98 -9.14 -1.77
N PRO A 48 -8.31 -10.11 -2.63
CA PRO A 48 -9.54 -10.10 -3.41
C PRO A 48 -10.81 -10.02 -2.55
N ALA A 49 -10.79 -10.60 -1.34
CA ALA A 49 -11.93 -10.57 -0.42
C ALA A 49 -12.13 -9.18 0.24
N LYS A 50 -11.14 -8.27 0.13
CA LYS A 50 -11.16 -6.91 0.68
C LYS A 50 -11.00 -5.84 -0.39
N THR A 51 -11.25 -6.18 -1.65
CA THR A 51 -11.16 -5.25 -2.78
C THR A 51 -12.52 -4.61 -3.03
N TYR A 52 -12.60 -3.29 -2.94
CA TYR A 52 -13.82 -2.51 -3.20
C TYR A 52 -13.73 -1.82 -4.55
N ARG A 53 -14.86 -1.75 -5.28
CA ARG A 53 -14.95 -1.12 -6.60
C ARG A 53 -16.03 -0.03 -6.57
N PHE A 54 -15.77 1.07 -7.26
CA PHE A 54 -16.68 2.22 -7.31
C PHE A 54 -16.95 2.60 -8.77
N GLY A 55 -18.20 2.94 -9.08
CA GLY A 55 -18.62 3.44 -10.38
C GLY A 55 -18.26 4.91 -10.56
N ALA A 56 -18.47 5.43 -11.78
CA ALA A 56 -18.24 6.84 -12.10
C ALA A 56 -19.14 7.80 -11.29
N ASP A 57 -20.26 7.31 -10.76
CA ASP A 57 -21.17 8.02 -9.85
C ASP A 57 -20.72 7.96 -8.37
N GLY A 58 -19.56 7.35 -8.10
CA GLY A 58 -19.01 7.17 -6.76
C GLY A 58 -19.67 6.08 -5.93
N LYS A 59 -20.64 5.32 -6.48
CA LYS A 59 -21.32 4.26 -5.74
C LYS A 59 -20.55 2.94 -5.82
N VAL A 60 -20.71 2.11 -4.80
CA VAL A 60 -20.12 0.76 -4.76
C VAL A 60 -20.69 -0.09 -5.90
N LEU A 61 -19.80 -0.73 -6.66
CA LEU A 61 -20.16 -1.78 -7.60
C LEU A 61 -20.24 -3.10 -6.83
N LYS A 62 -21.40 -3.77 -6.91
CA LYS A 62 -21.59 -5.12 -6.36
C LYS A 62 -21.06 -6.18 -7.31
#